data_AF-C2E7T4-F1
#
_entry.id   AF-C2E7T4-F1
#
_cell.length_a   1.000
_cell.length_b   1.000
_cell.length_c   1.000
_cell.angle_alpha   90.00
_cell.angle_beta   90.00
_cell.angle_gamma   90.00
#
_symmetry.space_group_name_H-M   'P 1'
#
loop_
_entity.id
_entity.type
_entity.pdbx_description
1 polymer ?
#
loop_
_entity_poly.entity_id
_entity_poly.type
_entity_poly.pdbx_seq_one_letter_code
_entity_poly.pdbx_strand_id
1 'polypeptide(L)' 'MLFGYVKGAYTGADEAKDGLLKQANGGYLFLDEVHRLSSENQEKLFSFMD' A
#
# COMPACT_ATOMS: atom_id res chain seq x y z
N MET A 1 1.63 -2.50 3.68
CA MET A 1 1.92 -1.13 4.17
C MET A 1 1.55 -0.07 3.14
N LEU A 2 2.02 -0.16 1.88
CA LEU A 2 1.65 0.78 0.81
C LEU A 2 0.12 0.92 0.63
N PHE A 3 -0.59 -0.20 0.59
CA PHE A 3 -2.06 -0.27 0.46
C PHE A 3 -2.80 -0.42 1.81
N GLY A 4 -2.08 -0.58 2.92
CA GLY A 4 -2.68 -0.90 4.21
C GLY A 4 -3.09 -2.37 4.33
N TYR A 5 -3.84 -2.69 5.39
CA TYR A 5 -4.48 -3.99 5.59
C TYR A 5 -5.66 -3.87 6.55
N VAL A 6 -6.58 -4.81 6.49
CA VAL A 6 -7.72 -4.92 7.42
C VAL A 6 -7.38 -5.82 8.60
N LYS A 7 -8.09 -5.66 9.71
CA LYS A 7 -8.00 -6.58 10.85
C LYS A 7 -8.26 -8.01 10.39
N GLY A 8 -7.39 -8.95 10.79
CA GLY A 8 -7.47 -10.37 10.43
C GLY A 8 -6.95 -10.72 9.04
N ALA A 9 -6.33 -9.78 8.30
CA ALA A 9 -5.74 -10.06 6.99
C ALA A 9 -4.59 -11.10 7.03
N TYR A 10 -3.90 -11.21 8.17
CA TYR A 10 -2.87 -12.22 8.44
C TYR A 10 -2.76 -12.46 9.96
N THR A 11 -2.06 -13.52 10.37
CA THR A 11 -1.83 -13.83 11.79
C THR A 11 -1.10 -12.67 12.48
N GLY A 12 -1.73 -12.05 13.48
CA GLY A 12 -1.21 -10.87 14.17
C GLY A 12 -1.68 -9.52 13.61
N ALA A 13 -2.59 -9.51 12.62
CA ALA A 13 -3.28 -8.28 12.20
C ALA A 13 -4.44 -7.95 13.17
N ASP A 14 -4.11 -7.60 14.42
CA ASP A 14 -5.11 -7.37 15.48
C ASP A 14 -5.95 -6.10 15.27
N GLU A 15 -5.44 -5.18 14.45
CA GLU A 15 -6.06 -3.91 14.07
C GLU A 15 -5.95 -3.69 12.56
N ALA A 16 -6.83 -2.86 12.01
CA ALA A 16 -6.68 -2.39 10.63
C ALA A 16 -5.64 -1.27 10.57
N LYS A 17 -4.91 -1.18 9.46
CA LYS A 17 -3.93 -0.12 9.23
C LYS A 17 -4.13 0.50 7.86
N ASP A 18 -4.29 1.82 7.85
CA ASP A 18 -4.36 2.59 6.61
C ASP A 18 -3.06 2.53 5.83
N GLY A 19 -3.18 2.47 4.50
CA GLY A 19 -2.05 2.48 3.58
C GLY A 19 -1.45 3.86 3.37
N LEU A 20 -0.19 3.90 2.94
CA LEU A 20 0.50 5.13 2.56
C LEU A 20 -0.23 5.89 1.44
N LEU A 21 -0.82 5.17 0.48
CA LEU A 21 -1.63 5.79 -0.58
C LEU A 21 -2.83 6.56 -0.02
N LYS A 22 -3.54 5.98 0.95
CA LYS A 22 -4.67 6.64 1.61
C LYS A 22 -4.23 7.83 2.44
N GLN A 23 -3.09 7.73 3.14
CA GLN A 23 -2.55 8.83 3.93
C GLN A 23 -2.10 10.02 3.06
N ALA A 24 -1.62 9.77 1.85
CA ALA A 24 -1.22 10.79 0.89
C ALA A 24 -2.38 11.34 0.04
N ASN A 25 -3.63 10.95 0.32
CA ASN A 25 -4.79 11.40 -0.43
C ASN A 25 -4.90 12.94 -0.41
N GLY A 26 -5.01 13.54 -1.60
CA GLY A 26 -5.00 15.00 -1.77
C GLY A 26 -3.63 15.66 -1.61
N GLY A 27 -2.56 14.88 -1.48
CA GLY A 27 -1.17 15.35 -1.39
C GLY A 27 -0.26 14.64 -2.38
N TYR A 28 0.99 14.43 -1.98
CA TYR A 28 2.01 13.76 -2.78
C TYR A 28 2.58 12.56 -2.01
N LEU A 29 2.72 11.42 -2.69
CA LEU A 29 3.46 10.27 -2.20
C LEU A 29 4.74 10.12 -3.02
N PHE A 30 5.90 10.23 -2.36
CA PHE A 30 7.19 9.97 -3.00
C PHE A 30 7.61 8.53 -2.68
N LEU A 31 7.86 7.74 -3.72
CA LEU A 31 8.30 6.35 -3.59
C LEU A 31 9.74 6.24 -4.09
N ASP A 32 10.66 6.00 -3.17
CA ASP A 32 12.04 5.67 -3.51
C ASP A 32 12.17 4.17 -3.79
N GLU A 33 13.13 3.79 -4.64
CA GLU A 33 13.43 2.39 -4.98
C GLU A 33 12.19 1.57 -5.39
N VAL A 34 11.26 2.16 -6.17
CA VAL A 34 9.96 1.54 -6.54
C VAL A 34 10.09 0.15 -7.16
N HIS A 35 11.21 -0.14 -7.83
CA HIS A 35 11.54 -1.43 -8.43
C HIS A 35 11.71 -2.56 -7.40
N ARG A 36 11.87 -2.24 -6.10
CA ARG A 36 11.97 -3.21 -5.00
C ARG A 36 10.62 -3.71 -4.50
N LEU A 37 9.51 -3.10 -4.92
CA LEU A 37 8.18 -3.63 -4.62
C LEU A 37 8.06 -5.05 -5.19
N SER A 38 7.37 -5.95 -4.47
CA SER A 38 7.04 -7.27 -5.03
C SER A 38 6.19 -7.11 -6.29
N SER A 39 6.25 -8.08 -7.21
CA SER A 39 5.48 -8.03 -8.47
C SER A 39 3.99 -7.77 -8.22
N GLU A 40 3.40 -8.41 -7.21
CA GLU A 40 2.01 -8.17 -6.80
C GLU A 40 1.75 -6.70 -6.39
N ASN A 41 2.67 -6.08 -5.64
CA ASN A 41 2.52 -4.68 -5.25
C ASN A 41 2.79 -3.71 -6.41
N GLN A 42 3.63 -4.09 -7.38
CA GLN A 42 3.83 -3.33 -8.60
C GLN A 42 2.56 -3.35 -9.46
N GLU A 43 1.93 -4.52 -9.64
CA GLU A 43 0.66 -4.65 -10.35
C GLU A 43 -0.45 -3.85 -9.66
N LYS A 44 -0.59 -3.97 -8.33
CA LYS A 44 -1.56 -3.18 -7.57
C LYS A 44 -1.32 -1.68 -7.68
N LEU A 45 -0.06 -1.24 -7.71
CA LEU A 45 0.29 0.17 -7.86
C LEU A 45 -0.06 0.66 -9.26
N PHE A 46 0.24 -0.15 -10.28
CA PHE A 46 -0.15 0.13 -11.67
C PHE A 46 -1.68 0.24 -11.80
N SER A 47 -2.43 -0.74 -11.27
CA SER A 47 -3.91 -0.72 -11.27
C SER A 47 -4.52 0.43 -10.47
N PHE A 48 -3.80 1.04 -9.54
CA PHE A 48 -4.27 2.22 -8.82
C PHE A 48 -4.04 3.53 -9.60
N MET A 49 -3.04 3.54 -10.50
CA MET A 49 -2.69 4.71 -11.30
C MET A 49 -3.47 4.80 -12.62
N ASP A 50 -3.94 3.67 -13.14
CA ASP A 50 -4.82 3.56 -14.31
C ASP A 50 -6.28 3.95 -13.94
#